data_AF-A0A6I2TX61-F1
#
_entry.id   AF-A0A6I2TX61-F1
#
_cell.length_a   1.000
_cell.length_b   1.000
_cell.length_c   1.000
_cell.angle_alpha   90.00
_cell.angle_beta   90.00
_cell.angle_gamma   90.00
#
_symmetry.space_group_name_H-M   'P 1'
#
loop_
_entity.id
_entity.type
_entity.pdbx_description
1 polymer ?
#
loop_
_entity_poly.entity_id
_entity_poly.type
_entity_poly.pdbx_seq_one_letter_code
_entity_poly.pdbx_strand_id
1 'polypeptide(L)'
;MINRDLIRRKIVQLTYAYYQNSDHNMDNAEKELMFSLSKSYDLYNYMLQLIVAITQEARKRYDVDVARAKREGEQEPSPRFAFNKFALQLEENKMLLEWIDVKHSNWDEDIEMVRKVYTAITSSDLYADYVSGAIDEELADLDEYSRDREVWRRIYKQFIQNNEDLDAFLEEKSLYWNDDKDIIDTFVLKTIKRFDPEAKAKQELLPEYKDAEDREFARKLFRATILNCDTYQRYMSEALRNWDFSRLAYMDVIIMQIAIAEVMNFPGIPATVTINEYVELAKAYSTPRSGGYVNGMLDSICRELISRNLIQKEMPERKQHQHAQHGEHAGKQRPDNQHPAGRRPRIHRAPGKGE
;
A
#
# COMPACT_ATOMS: atom_id res chain seq x y z
N MET A 1 -5.44 -11.62 -7.53
CA MET A 1 -4.45 -10.72 -6.94
C MET A 1 -5.13 -9.37 -6.79
N ILE A 2 -5.64 -8.84 -7.90
CA ILE A 2 -6.51 -7.67 -7.93
C ILE A 2 -7.67 -7.91 -6.96
N ASN A 3 -7.77 -7.05 -5.96
CA ASN A 3 -8.81 -7.05 -4.93
C ASN A 3 -9.56 -5.72 -4.97
N ARG A 4 -10.60 -5.60 -4.15
CA ARG A 4 -11.43 -4.38 -4.10
C ARG A 4 -10.66 -3.12 -3.68
N ASP A 5 -9.64 -3.23 -2.84
CA ASP A 5 -8.80 -2.09 -2.43
C ASP A 5 -8.04 -1.50 -3.64
N LEU A 6 -7.29 -2.33 -4.38
CA LEU A 6 -6.60 -1.90 -5.59
C LEU A 6 -7.57 -1.33 -6.64
N ILE A 7 -8.73 -1.98 -6.82
CA ILE A 7 -9.76 -1.50 -7.74
C ILE A 7 -10.24 -0.09 -7.36
N ARG A 8 -10.54 0.15 -6.08
CA ARG A 8 -11.00 1.47 -5.63
C ARG A 8 -9.93 2.54 -5.86
N ARG A 9 -8.66 2.25 -5.60
CA ARG A 9 -7.54 3.17 -5.87
C ARG A 9 -7.44 3.54 -7.33
N LYS A 10 -7.44 2.55 -8.22
CA LYS A 10 -7.44 2.79 -9.67
C LYS A 10 -8.64 3.60 -10.12
N ILE A 11 -9.82 3.33 -9.57
CA ILE A 11 -11.03 4.11 -9.87
C ILE A 11 -10.89 5.56 -9.40
N VAL A 12 -10.32 5.84 -8.23
CA VAL A 12 -10.05 7.22 -7.77
C VAL A 12 -9.12 7.94 -8.74
N GLN A 13 -7.96 7.35 -9.06
CA GLN A 13 -6.96 7.93 -9.97
C GLN A 13 -7.56 8.22 -11.36
N LEU A 14 -8.28 7.25 -11.93
CA LEU A 14 -8.83 7.39 -13.28
C LEU A 14 -10.08 8.26 -13.34
N THR A 15 -10.89 8.31 -12.28
CA THR A 15 -12.00 9.26 -12.20
C THR A 15 -11.47 10.69 -12.15
N TYR A 16 -10.40 10.93 -11.39
CA TYR A 16 -9.71 12.23 -11.39
C TYR A 16 -9.18 12.58 -12.79
N ALA A 17 -8.41 11.67 -13.42
CA ALA A 17 -7.87 11.89 -14.75
C ALA A 17 -8.97 12.13 -15.80
N TYR A 18 -10.07 11.37 -15.73
CA TYR A 18 -11.22 11.51 -16.62
C TYR A 18 -11.84 12.91 -16.56
N TYR A 19 -11.93 13.51 -15.38
CA TYR A 19 -12.47 14.86 -15.22
C TYR A 19 -11.49 15.97 -15.59
N GLN A 20 -10.18 15.71 -15.60
CA GLN A 20 -9.18 16.66 -16.10
C GLN A 20 -9.07 16.66 -17.64
N ASN A 21 -9.42 15.53 -18.27
CA ASN A 21 -9.38 15.38 -19.73
C ASN A 21 -10.60 16.01 -20.40
N SER A 22 -10.42 16.67 -21.55
CA SER A 22 -11.48 17.39 -22.26
C SER A 22 -12.41 16.52 -23.13
N ASP A 23 -11.97 15.32 -23.52
CA ASP A 23 -12.68 14.47 -24.51
C ASP A 23 -13.71 13.53 -23.86
N HIS A 24 -13.77 13.46 -22.52
CA HIS A 24 -14.74 12.73 -21.69
C HIS A 24 -15.35 11.45 -22.32
N ASN A 25 -14.50 10.59 -22.90
CA ASN A 25 -14.93 9.37 -23.58
C ASN A 25 -14.95 8.19 -22.60
N MET A 26 -16.15 7.74 -22.23
CA MET A 26 -16.35 6.65 -21.27
C MET A 26 -15.71 5.33 -21.70
N ASP A 27 -15.86 4.93 -22.96
CA ASP A 27 -15.39 3.62 -23.42
C ASP A 27 -13.86 3.56 -23.42
N ASN A 28 -13.21 4.68 -23.73
CA ASN A 28 -11.76 4.81 -23.61
C ASN A 28 -11.33 4.77 -22.13
N ALA A 29 -12.04 5.47 -21.25
CA ALA A 29 -11.73 5.49 -19.82
C ALA A 29 -11.91 4.12 -19.15
N GLU A 30 -12.92 3.33 -19.55
CA GLU A 30 -13.11 1.96 -19.07
C GLU A 30 -11.99 1.03 -19.55
N LYS A 31 -11.58 1.14 -20.83
CA LYS A 31 -10.43 0.39 -21.34
C LYS A 31 -9.17 0.74 -20.57
N GLU A 32 -8.97 2.01 -20.26
CA GLU A 32 -7.83 2.48 -19.47
C GLU A 32 -7.84 1.91 -18.05
N LEU A 33 -9.01 1.82 -17.41
CA LEU A 33 -9.15 1.15 -16.11
C LEU A 33 -8.71 -0.31 -16.18
N MET A 34 -9.26 -1.06 -17.13
CA MET A 34 -8.92 -2.48 -17.28
C MET A 34 -7.43 -2.67 -17.60
N PHE A 35 -6.86 -1.78 -18.41
CA PHE A 35 -5.44 -1.81 -18.74
C PHE A 35 -4.57 -1.50 -17.51
N SER A 36 -4.89 -0.46 -16.74
CA SER A 36 -4.15 -0.08 -15.52
C SER A 36 -4.15 -1.21 -14.48
N LEU A 37 -5.28 -1.91 -14.31
CA LEU A 37 -5.40 -3.06 -13.41
C LEU A 37 -4.54 -4.24 -13.87
N SER A 38 -4.51 -4.48 -15.20
CA SER A 38 -3.64 -5.50 -15.78
C SER A 38 -2.16 -5.14 -15.60
N LYS A 39 -1.81 -3.85 -15.67
CA LYS A 39 -0.45 -3.37 -15.36
C LYS A 39 -0.05 -3.60 -13.91
N SER A 40 -0.97 -3.47 -12.95
CA SER A 40 -0.69 -3.85 -11.55
C SER A 40 -0.37 -5.36 -11.42
N TYR A 41 -1.03 -6.21 -12.20
CA TYR A 41 -0.71 -7.64 -12.24
C TYR A 41 0.62 -7.94 -12.93
N ASP A 42 0.97 -7.18 -13.97
CA ASP A 42 2.31 -7.23 -14.55
C ASP A 42 3.39 -6.86 -13.50
N LEU A 43 3.16 -5.84 -12.66
CA LEU A 43 4.08 -5.49 -11.57
C LEU A 43 4.28 -6.65 -10.60
N TYR A 44 3.20 -7.34 -10.20
CA TYR A 44 3.29 -8.50 -9.32
C TYR A 44 4.23 -9.60 -9.87
N ASN A 45 4.09 -9.94 -11.15
CA ASN A 45 4.96 -10.95 -11.77
C ASN A 45 6.39 -10.41 -11.96
N TYR A 46 6.54 -9.13 -12.30
CA TYR A 46 7.85 -8.48 -12.43
C TYR A 46 8.64 -8.47 -11.12
N MET A 47 7.95 -8.24 -9.99
CA MET A 47 8.54 -8.30 -8.64
C MET A 47 8.91 -9.74 -8.23
N LEU A 48 8.16 -10.76 -8.67
CA LEU A 48 8.56 -12.16 -8.49
C LEU A 48 9.78 -12.50 -9.36
N GLN A 49 9.81 -12.01 -10.60
CA GLN A 49 10.96 -12.18 -11.49
C GLN A 49 12.23 -11.52 -10.93
N LEU A 50 12.11 -10.40 -10.20
CA LEU A 50 13.24 -9.76 -9.55
C LEU A 50 13.95 -10.70 -8.55
N ILE A 51 13.21 -11.51 -7.78
CA ILE A 51 13.78 -12.52 -6.87
C ILE A 51 14.63 -13.53 -7.66
N VAL A 52 14.12 -13.98 -8.80
CA VAL A 52 14.83 -14.90 -9.70
C VAL A 52 16.10 -14.23 -10.25
N ALA A 53 15.99 -13.00 -10.75
CA ALA A 53 17.11 -12.26 -11.32
C ALA A 53 18.24 -12.03 -10.29
N ILE A 54 17.90 -11.69 -9.04
CA ILE A 54 18.89 -11.54 -7.96
C ILE A 54 19.58 -12.87 -7.66
N THR A 55 18.82 -13.98 -7.61
CA THR A 55 19.39 -15.33 -7.36
C THR A 55 20.28 -15.79 -8.51
N GLN A 56 19.92 -15.47 -9.76
CA GLN A 56 20.75 -15.74 -10.93
C GLN A 56 22.04 -14.93 -10.92
N GLU A 57 22.00 -13.64 -10.54
CA GLU A 57 23.22 -12.84 -10.33
C GLU A 57 24.08 -13.44 -9.20
N ALA A 58 23.46 -13.89 -8.10
CA ALA A 58 24.18 -14.58 -7.02
C ALA A 58 24.90 -15.85 -7.51
N ARG A 59 24.25 -16.64 -8.38
CA ARG A 59 24.85 -17.84 -8.96
C ARG A 59 26.03 -17.52 -9.89
N LYS A 60 25.90 -16.49 -10.73
CA LYS A 60 27.01 -15.99 -11.56
C LYS A 60 28.22 -15.58 -10.71
N ARG A 61 27.99 -14.92 -9.56
CA ARG A 61 29.07 -14.53 -8.63
C ARG A 61 29.69 -15.73 -7.92
N TYR A 62 28.85 -16.64 -7.43
CA TYR A 62 29.29 -17.88 -6.81
C TYR A 62 30.23 -18.69 -7.71
N ASP A 63 29.90 -18.87 -9.00
CA ASP A 63 30.73 -19.62 -9.94
C ASP A 63 32.12 -18.99 -10.12
N VAL A 64 32.19 -17.65 -10.17
CA VAL A 64 33.45 -16.90 -10.25
C VAL A 64 34.27 -17.07 -8.97
N ASP A 65 33.64 -16.96 -7.80
CA ASP A 65 34.30 -17.07 -6.51
C ASP A 65 34.81 -18.50 -6.24
N VAL A 66 34.06 -19.53 -6.63
CA VAL A 66 34.51 -20.93 -6.60
C VAL A 66 35.72 -21.14 -7.49
N ALA A 67 35.69 -20.63 -8.73
CA ALA A 67 36.83 -20.74 -9.64
C ALA A 67 38.07 -20.01 -9.11
N ARG A 68 37.88 -18.89 -8.40
CA ARG A 68 38.96 -18.18 -7.72
C ARG A 68 39.51 -18.96 -6.52
N ALA A 69 38.66 -19.42 -5.61
CA ALA A 69 39.05 -20.19 -4.44
C ALA A 69 39.85 -21.45 -4.82
N LYS A 70 39.42 -22.16 -5.87
CA LYS A 70 40.15 -23.32 -6.42
C LYS A 70 41.54 -22.98 -6.95
N ARG A 71 41.71 -21.82 -7.59
CA ARG A 71 43.02 -21.36 -8.10
C ARG A 71 43.95 -20.91 -6.97
N GLU A 72 43.39 -20.29 -5.93
CA GLU A 72 44.14 -19.70 -4.82
C GLU A 72 44.36 -20.69 -3.65
N GLY A 73 43.69 -21.86 -3.68
CA GLY A 73 43.76 -22.85 -2.60
C GLY A 73 42.99 -22.43 -1.34
N GLU A 74 42.01 -21.54 -1.50
CA GLU A 74 41.16 -21.02 -0.42
C GLU A 74 39.90 -21.88 -0.23
N GLN A 75 39.20 -21.65 0.88
CA GLN A 75 37.91 -22.29 1.16
C GLN A 75 36.85 -21.84 0.15
N GLU A 76 36.11 -22.79 -0.43
CA GLU A 76 35.01 -22.45 -1.35
C GLU A 76 33.89 -21.68 -0.64
N PRO A 77 33.27 -20.68 -1.30
CA PRO A 77 32.14 -19.96 -0.75
C PRO A 77 30.93 -20.87 -0.54
N SER A 78 30.00 -20.45 0.32
CA SER A 78 28.76 -21.19 0.58
C SER A 78 27.80 -21.12 -0.62
N PRO A 79 27.21 -22.24 -1.06
CA PRO A 79 26.22 -22.25 -2.14
C PRO A 79 24.81 -21.81 -1.70
N ARG A 80 24.55 -21.64 -0.40
CA ARG A 80 23.18 -21.52 0.16
C ARG A 80 22.33 -20.47 -0.53
N PHE A 81 22.86 -19.26 -0.77
CA PHE A 81 22.09 -18.20 -1.42
C PHE A 81 21.94 -18.40 -2.94
N ALA A 82 23.01 -18.81 -3.62
CA ALA A 82 23.01 -19.05 -5.07
C ALA A 82 22.07 -20.20 -5.50
N PHE A 83 21.82 -21.13 -4.59
CA PHE A 83 20.97 -22.31 -4.79
C PHE A 83 19.85 -22.41 -3.75
N ASN A 84 19.35 -21.27 -3.28
CA ASN A 84 18.22 -21.23 -2.37
C ASN A 84 17.00 -21.96 -2.99
N LYS A 85 16.45 -22.93 -2.27
CA LYS A 85 15.46 -23.88 -2.79
C LYS A 85 14.14 -23.22 -3.18
N PHE A 86 13.71 -22.19 -2.45
CA PHE A 86 12.52 -21.43 -2.80
C PHE A 86 12.72 -20.66 -4.10
N ALA A 87 13.86 -19.95 -4.24
CA ALA A 87 14.15 -19.19 -5.44
C ALA A 87 14.32 -20.08 -6.68
N LEU A 88 14.93 -21.26 -6.53
CA LEU A 88 14.99 -22.27 -7.60
C LEU A 88 13.61 -22.74 -8.03
N GLN A 89 12.70 -23.03 -7.09
CA GLN A 89 11.34 -23.40 -7.44
C GLN A 89 10.58 -22.26 -8.15
N LEU A 90 10.81 -21.01 -7.74
CA LEU A 90 10.23 -19.84 -8.40
C LEU A 90 10.80 -19.64 -9.81
N GLU A 91 12.09 -19.85 -10.00
CA GLU A 91 12.79 -19.81 -11.30
C GLU A 91 12.19 -20.82 -12.30
N GLU A 92 11.81 -22.02 -11.83
CA GLU A 92 11.18 -23.06 -12.65
C GLU A 92 9.64 -22.93 -12.74
N ASN A 93 9.03 -21.92 -12.14
CA ASN A 93 7.58 -21.80 -12.06
C ASN A 93 6.93 -21.61 -13.44
N LYS A 94 6.01 -22.51 -13.81
CA LYS A 94 5.39 -22.49 -15.15
C LYS A 94 4.59 -21.23 -15.44
N MET A 95 3.82 -20.73 -14.48
CA MET A 95 3.00 -19.53 -14.68
C MET A 95 3.87 -18.28 -14.83
N LEU A 96 4.95 -18.18 -14.05
CA LEU A 96 5.90 -17.08 -14.18
C LEU A 96 6.61 -17.12 -15.54
N LEU A 97 7.09 -18.29 -15.95
CA LEU A 97 7.77 -18.47 -17.24
C LEU A 97 6.85 -18.17 -18.43
N GLU A 98 5.58 -18.59 -18.37
CA GLU A 98 4.58 -18.25 -19.39
C GLU A 98 4.35 -16.74 -19.46
N TRP A 99 4.21 -16.07 -18.32
CA TRP A 99 4.08 -14.61 -18.30
C TRP A 99 5.33 -13.90 -18.85
N ILE A 100 6.54 -14.38 -18.50
CA ILE A 100 7.82 -13.85 -19.02
C ILE A 100 7.86 -13.96 -20.54
N ASP A 101 7.48 -15.10 -21.10
CA ASP A 101 7.45 -15.33 -22.55
C ASP A 101 6.45 -14.40 -23.24
N VAL A 102 5.21 -14.34 -22.74
CA VAL A 102 4.13 -13.51 -23.31
C VAL A 102 4.46 -12.02 -23.24
N LYS A 103 5.10 -11.55 -22.17
CA LYS A 103 5.42 -10.13 -21.96
C LYS A 103 6.82 -9.76 -22.45
N HIS A 104 7.61 -10.73 -22.89
CA HIS A 104 9.04 -10.57 -23.19
C HIS A 104 9.81 -9.85 -22.07
N SER A 105 9.44 -10.14 -20.81
CA SER A 105 9.96 -9.42 -19.65
C SER A 105 11.31 -9.97 -19.21
N ASN A 106 12.28 -9.10 -18.94
CA ASN A 106 13.58 -9.47 -18.43
C ASN A 106 14.17 -8.35 -17.57
N TRP A 107 15.20 -8.69 -16.80
CA TRP A 107 16.00 -7.76 -16.01
C TRP A 107 17.42 -7.56 -16.59
N ASP A 108 17.71 -8.09 -17.78
CA ASP A 108 19.04 -7.99 -18.40
C ASP A 108 19.34 -6.55 -18.83
N GLU A 109 18.34 -5.84 -19.34
CA GLU A 109 18.43 -4.41 -19.67
C GLU A 109 18.60 -3.52 -18.42
N ASP A 110 18.10 -3.99 -17.27
CA ASP A 110 18.09 -3.27 -15.99
C ASP A 110 19.01 -3.93 -14.94
N ILE A 111 20.06 -4.62 -15.40
CA ILE A 111 20.92 -5.46 -14.55
C ILE A 111 21.63 -4.66 -13.44
N GLU A 112 21.84 -3.36 -13.65
CA GLU A 112 22.43 -2.48 -12.64
C GLU A 112 21.56 -2.40 -11.38
N MET A 113 20.23 -2.34 -11.54
CA MET A 113 19.30 -2.33 -10.41
C MET A 113 19.37 -3.66 -9.64
N VAL A 114 19.37 -4.79 -10.37
CA VAL A 114 19.53 -6.13 -9.77
C VAL A 114 20.83 -6.22 -8.97
N ARG A 115 21.95 -5.75 -9.53
CA ARG A 115 23.26 -5.75 -8.86
C ARG A 115 23.30 -4.84 -7.65
N LYS A 116 22.62 -3.69 -7.70
CA LYS A 116 22.50 -2.77 -6.56
C LYS A 116 21.76 -3.44 -5.40
N VAL A 117 20.61 -4.06 -5.67
CA VAL A 117 19.85 -4.81 -4.64
C VAL A 117 20.66 -6.01 -4.13
N TYR A 118 21.28 -6.79 -5.02
CA TYR A 118 22.14 -7.91 -4.63
C TYR A 118 23.27 -7.46 -3.69
N THR A 119 23.96 -6.37 -4.03
CA THR A 119 25.07 -5.83 -3.22
C THR A 119 24.58 -5.40 -1.83
N ALA A 120 23.40 -4.78 -1.75
CA ALA A 120 22.78 -4.41 -0.47
C ALA A 120 22.46 -5.66 0.37
N ILE A 121 21.94 -6.71 -0.25
CA ILE A 121 21.66 -8.00 0.43
C ILE A 121 22.96 -8.60 0.96
N THR A 122 23.98 -8.76 0.13
CA THR A 122 25.23 -9.45 0.52
C THR A 122 26.05 -8.69 1.56
N SER A 123 25.82 -7.39 1.70
CA SER A 123 26.48 -6.54 2.70
C SER A 123 25.77 -6.55 4.06
N SER A 124 24.73 -7.37 4.23
CA SER A 124 23.89 -7.36 5.43
C SER A 124 24.17 -8.52 6.39
N ASP A 125 23.87 -8.28 7.66
CA ASP A 125 23.92 -9.31 8.71
C ASP A 125 22.97 -10.47 8.40
N LEU A 126 21.78 -10.18 7.83
CA LEU A 126 20.83 -11.22 7.42
C LEU A 126 21.44 -12.22 6.43
N TYR A 127 22.22 -11.72 5.46
CA TYR A 127 22.92 -12.58 4.52
C TYR A 127 24.06 -13.35 5.18
N ALA A 128 24.86 -12.69 6.03
CA ALA A 128 25.94 -13.33 6.76
C ALA A 128 25.43 -14.47 7.68
N ASP A 129 24.34 -14.24 8.40
CA ASP A 129 23.69 -15.21 9.29
C ASP A 129 23.11 -16.39 8.51
N TYR A 130 22.52 -16.12 7.34
CA TYR A 130 22.00 -17.18 6.48
C TYR A 130 23.11 -18.05 5.87
N VAL A 131 24.18 -17.42 5.39
CA VAL A 131 25.32 -18.13 4.77
C VAL A 131 26.10 -18.96 5.78
N SER A 132 26.32 -18.42 6.99
CA SER A 132 27.00 -19.11 8.08
C SER A 132 26.15 -20.21 8.74
N GLY A 133 24.82 -20.15 8.58
CA GLY A 133 23.88 -21.04 9.26
C GLY A 133 23.49 -20.58 10.66
N ALA A 134 23.95 -19.42 11.12
CA ALA A 134 23.53 -18.85 12.41
C ALA A 134 22.00 -18.68 12.49
N ILE A 135 21.35 -18.35 11.37
CA ILE A 135 19.88 -18.23 11.31
C ILE A 135 19.14 -19.56 11.50
N ASP A 136 19.81 -20.70 11.34
CA ASP A 136 19.18 -22.02 11.48
C ASP A 136 18.77 -22.30 12.93
N GLU A 137 19.48 -21.73 13.91
CA GLU A 137 19.10 -21.81 15.32
C GLU A 137 17.83 -21.01 15.61
N GLU A 138 17.71 -19.82 15.01
CA GLU A 138 16.50 -18.97 15.12
C GLU A 138 15.28 -19.64 14.47
N LEU A 139 15.50 -20.41 13.41
CA LEU A 139 14.47 -21.06 12.61
C LEU A 139 14.46 -22.59 12.76
N ALA A 140 14.85 -23.10 13.94
CA ALA A 140 15.04 -24.52 14.17
C ALA A 140 13.77 -25.38 13.95
N ASP A 141 12.59 -24.80 14.12
CA ASP A 141 11.29 -25.46 13.91
C ASP A 141 10.93 -25.65 12.42
N LEU A 142 11.71 -25.05 11.50
CA LEU A 142 11.46 -25.09 10.07
C LEU A 142 12.39 -26.09 9.37
N ASP A 143 11.82 -26.83 8.43
CA ASP A 143 12.60 -27.59 7.46
C ASP A 143 13.47 -26.65 6.58
N GLU A 144 14.44 -27.22 5.88
CA GLU A 144 15.41 -26.47 5.08
C GLU A 144 14.76 -25.61 3.99
N TYR A 145 13.72 -26.11 3.33
CA TYR A 145 12.99 -25.35 2.30
C TYR A 145 12.21 -24.19 2.95
N SER A 146 11.54 -24.46 4.06
CA SER A 146 10.79 -23.46 4.82
C SER A 146 11.70 -22.34 5.35
N ARG A 147 12.94 -22.66 5.75
CA ARG A 147 13.98 -21.68 6.11
C ARG A 147 14.39 -20.83 4.92
N ASP A 148 14.72 -21.45 3.79
CA ASP A 148 15.08 -20.75 2.55
C ASP A 148 14.00 -19.76 2.09
N ARG A 149 12.74 -20.17 2.19
CA ARG A 149 11.55 -19.36 1.88
C ARG A 149 11.38 -18.20 2.85
N GLU A 150 11.56 -18.43 4.16
CA GLU A 150 11.47 -17.37 5.18
C GLU A 150 12.59 -16.35 5.04
N VAL A 151 13.80 -16.77 4.70
CA VAL A 151 14.93 -15.87 4.42
C VAL A 151 14.62 -14.95 3.25
N TRP A 152 14.10 -15.48 2.14
CA TRP A 152 13.68 -14.64 1.01
C TRP A 152 12.56 -13.67 1.38
N ARG A 153 11.62 -14.09 2.22
CA ARG A 153 10.57 -13.19 2.73
C ARG A 153 11.18 -12.05 3.57
N ARG A 154 12.19 -12.32 4.40
CA ARG A 154 12.90 -11.29 5.18
C ARG A 154 13.71 -10.36 4.26
N ILE A 155 14.42 -10.92 3.29
CA ILE A 155 15.16 -10.17 2.26
C ILE A 155 14.22 -9.23 1.50
N TYR A 156 13.07 -9.73 1.04
CA TYR A 156 12.09 -8.92 0.32
C TYR A 156 11.63 -7.73 1.15
N LYS A 157 11.26 -7.95 2.41
CA LYS A 157 10.83 -6.87 3.32
C LYS A 157 11.93 -5.82 3.56
N GLN A 158 13.17 -6.27 3.71
CA GLN A 158 14.27 -5.41 4.11
C GLN A 158 14.89 -4.64 2.94
N PHE A 159 14.99 -5.25 1.77
CA PHE A 159 15.76 -4.70 0.63
C PHE A 159 14.92 -4.37 -0.60
N ILE A 160 13.66 -4.80 -0.67
CA ILE A 160 12.79 -4.61 -1.85
C ILE A 160 11.55 -3.78 -1.50
N GLN A 161 10.86 -4.09 -0.41
CA GLN A 161 9.60 -3.43 -0.05
C GLN A 161 9.77 -1.93 0.25
N ASN A 162 10.82 -1.54 0.99
CA ASN A 162 11.07 -0.16 1.39
C ASN A 162 12.34 0.39 0.72
N ASN A 163 12.41 0.30 -0.61
CA ASN A 163 13.61 0.66 -1.37
C ASN A 163 13.30 1.82 -2.32
N GLU A 164 13.60 3.04 -1.87
CA GLU A 164 13.31 4.28 -2.61
C GLU A 164 13.95 4.29 -4.01
N ASP A 165 15.13 3.71 -4.17
CA ASP A 165 15.79 3.62 -5.47
C ASP A 165 15.03 2.69 -6.44
N LEU A 166 14.52 1.56 -5.92
CA LEU A 166 13.69 0.65 -6.69
C LEU A 166 12.34 1.28 -7.02
N ASP A 167 11.76 2.02 -6.08
CA ASP A 167 10.48 2.71 -6.26
C ASP A 167 10.61 3.73 -7.41
N ALA A 168 11.64 4.59 -7.37
CA ALA A 168 11.92 5.56 -8.43
C ALA A 168 12.17 4.87 -9.79
N PHE A 169 12.93 3.76 -9.80
CA PHE A 169 13.16 2.98 -11.02
C PHE A 169 11.85 2.42 -11.62
N LEU A 170 10.96 1.88 -10.78
CA LEU A 170 9.68 1.32 -11.23
C LEU A 170 8.73 2.40 -11.76
N GLU A 171 8.72 3.58 -11.13
CA GLU A 171 7.95 4.74 -11.58
C GLU A 171 8.41 5.23 -12.96
N GLU A 172 9.72 5.27 -13.21
CA GLU A 172 10.27 5.60 -14.53
C GLU A 172 9.90 4.54 -15.58
N LYS A 173 9.90 3.26 -15.19
CA LYS A 173 9.60 2.14 -16.09
C LYS A 173 8.12 2.09 -16.50
N SER A 174 7.20 2.44 -15.60
CA SER A 174 5.77 2.47 -15.92
C SER A 174 4.98 3.45 -15.06
N LEU A 175 4.34 4.42 -15.73
CA LEU A 175 3.39 5.35 -15.12
C LEU A 175 2.19 4.66 -14.43
N TYR A 176 1.91 3.40 -14.76
CA TYR A 176 0.79 2.64 -14.20
C TYR A 176 1.11 1.99 -12.86
N TRP A 177 2.39 1.83 -12.54
CA TRP A 177 2.85 1.16 -11.32
C TRP A 177 2.92 2.08 -10.11
N ASN A 178 2.84 3.39 -10.35
CA ASN A 178 2.78 4.42 -9.33
C ASN A 178 1.63 4.11 -8.34
N ASP A 179 1.95 4.16 -7.05
CA ASP A 179 1.07 3.86 -5.91
C ASP A 179 0.56 2.41 -5.79
N ASP A 180 0.86 1.51 -6.74
CA ASP A 180 0.43 0.11 -6.64
C ASP A 180 1.39 -0.74 -5.81
N LYS A 181 2.67 -0.33 -5.76
CA LYS A 181 3.75 -1.16 -5.23
C LYS A 181 3.50 -1.63 -3.80
N ASP A 182 3.03 -0.77 -2.92
CA ASP A 182 2.72 -1.14 -1.53
C ASP A 182 1.75 -2.32 -1.44
N ILE A 183 0.70 -2.29 -2.26
CA ILE A 183 -0.29 -3.36 -2.34
C ILE A 183 0.33 -4.60 -2.96
N ILE A 184 1.08 -4.44 -4.07
CA ILE A 184 1.73 -5.56 -4.74
C ILE A 184 2.73 -6.27 -3.83
N ASP A 185 3.49 -5.53 -3.03
CA ASP A 185 4.43 -6.09 -2.05
C ASP A 185 3.70 -6.99 -1.03
N THR A 186 2.48 -6.62 -0.61
CA THR A 186 1.69 -7.51 0.25
C THR A 186 1.33 -8.83 -0.45
N PHE A 187 1.05 -8.80 -1.76
CA PHE A 187 0.73 -9.99 -2.54
C PHE A 187 1.96 -10.84 -2.86
N VAL A 188 3.10 -10.23 -3.13
CA VAL A 188 4.38 -10.94 -3.31
C VAL A 188 4.75 -11.64 -2.00
N LEU A 189 4.73 -10.93 -0.87
CA LEU A 189 4.99 -11.55 0.44
C LEU A 189 4.01 -12.67 0.78
N LYS A 190 2.73 -12.52 0.43
CA LYS A 190 1.71 -13.57 0.58
C LYS A 190 2.00 -14.77 -0.32
N THR A 191 2.53 -14.53 -1.52
CA THR A 191 2.92 -15.56 -2.47
C THR A 191 4.11 -16.35 -1.96
N ILE A 192 5.18 -15.67 -1.52
CA ILE A 192 6.37 -16.31 -0.94
C ILE A 192 5.95 -17.28 0.17
N LYS A 193 5.07 -16.86 1.09
CA LYS A 193 4.58 -17.73 2.19
C LYS A 193 3.81 -18.98 1.76
N ARG A 194 3.20 -18.96 0.57
CA ARG A 194 2.28 -20.01 0.10
C ARG A 194 2.96 -21.10 -0.70
N PHE A 195 4.21 -20.89 -1.09
CA PHE A 195 4.95 -21.88 -1.86
C PHE A 195 5.10 -23.18 -1.09
N ASP A 196 4.71 -24.28 -1.73
CA ASP A 196 4.80 -25.63 -1.22
C ASP A 196 5.86 -26.40 -2.04
N PRO A 197 6.88 -27.00 -1.38
CA PRO A 197 7.90 -27.78 -2.09
C PRO A 197 7.33 -28.93 -2.93
N GLU A 198 6.19 -29.51 -2.53
CA GLU A 198 5.56 -30.62 -3.25
C GLU A 198 4.96 -30.19 -4.61
N ALA A 199 4.57 -28.91 -4.73
CA ALA A 199 4.01 -28.38 -5.97
C ALA A 199 5.08 -28.18 -7.07
N LYS A 200 6.37 -28.08 -6.70
CA LYS A 200 7.51 -27.88 -7.62
C LYS A 200 7.22 -26.74 -8.61
N ALA A 201 7.60 -26.91 -9.88
CA ALA A 201 7.33 -25.99 -10.99
C ALA A 201 5.83 -25.70 -11.24
N LYS A 202 4.91 -26.51 -10.69
CA LYS A 202 3.45 -26.34 -10.85
C LYS A 202 2.82 -25.51 -9.73
N GLN A 203 3.61 -24.95 -8.82
CA GLN A 203 3.11 -24.04 -7.80
C GLN A 203 2.26 -22.94 -8.42
N GLU A 204 1.00 -22.82 -8.00
CA GLU A 204 0.12 -21.76 -8.50
C GLU A 204 0.55 -20.40 -7.94
N LEU A 205 0.62 -19.41 -8.83
CA LEU A 205 0.72 -17.99 -8.46
C LEU A 205 -0.68 -17.42 -8.25
N LEU A 206 -0.76 -16.23 -7.66
CA LEU A 206 -2.05 -15.57 -7.49
C LEU A 206 -2.62 -15.23 -8.88
N PRO A 207 -3.85 -15.64 -9.23
CA PRO A 207 -4.45 -15.27 -10.51
C PRO A 207 -4.66 -13.75 -10.56
N GLU A 208 -4.75 -13.16 -11.75
CA GLU A 208 -4.97 -11.71 -11.94
C GLU A 208 -6.18 -11.23 -11.11
N TYR A 209 -7.35 -11.80 -11.35
CA TYR A 209 -8.55 -11.62 -10.54
C TYR A 209 -8.80 -12.84 -9.66
N LYS A 210 -9.31 -12.62 -8.45
CA LYS A 210 -9.71 -13.74 -7.58
C LYS A 210 -10.89 -14.51 -8.17
N ASP A 211 -11.86 -13.78 -8.72
CA ASP A 211 -13.05 -14.29 -9.38
C ASP A 211 -13.56 -13.27 -10.41
N ALA A 212 -14.53 -13.68 -11.23
CA ALA A 212 -15.14 -12.79 -12.23
C ALA A 212 -15.92 -11.63 -11.59
N GLU A 213 -16.29 -11.73 -10.30
CA GLU A 213 -17.03 -10.69 -9.60
C GLU A 213 -16.16 -9.46 -9.35
N ASP A 214 -14.89 -9.62 -9.02
CA ASP A 214 -13.97 -8.48 -8.83
C ASP A 214 -13.76 -7.69 -10.14
N ARG A 215 -13.66 -8.40 -11.28
CA ARG A 215 -13.57 -7.75 -12.60
C ARG A 215 -14.85 -6.97 -12.93
N GLU A 216 -16.00 -7.57 -12.66
CA GLU A 216 -17.29 -6.91 -12.88
C GLU A 216 -17.52 -5.75 -11.91
N PHE A 217 -17.06 -5.88 -10.67
CA PHE A 217 -17.09 -4.83 -9.66
C PHE A 217 -16.33 -3.59 -10.14
N ALA A 218 -15.11 -3.74 -10.67
CA ALA A 218 -14.32 -2.64 -11.22
C ALA A 218 -15.09 -1.90 -12.32
N ARG A 219 -15.57 -2.64 -13.33
CA ARG A 219 -16.31 -2.09 -14.46
C ARG A 219 -17.59 -1.37 -14.02
N LYS A 220 -18.41 -2.05 -13.21
CA LYS A 220 -19.71 -1.53 -12.76
C LYS A 220 -19.54 -0.30 -11.88
N LEU A 221 -18.59 -0.30 -10.94
CA LEU A 221 -18.34 0.82 -10.04
C LEU A 221 -17.86 2.05 -10.81
N PHE A 222 -16.93 1.87 -11.75
CA PHE A 222 -16.41 2.97 -12.56
C PHE A 222 -17.50 3.60 -13.43
N ARG A 223 -18.24 2.77 -14.20
CA ARG A 223 -19.37 3.25 -15.01
C ARG A 223 -20.42 3.95 -14.16
N ALA A 224 -20.80 3.36 -13.02
CA ALA A 224 -21.80 3.95 -12.13
C ALA A 224 -21.33 5.29 -11.56
N THR A 225 -20.03 5.43 -11.24
CA THR A 225 -19.42 6.67 -10.74
C THR A 225 -19.59 7.79 -11.76
N ILE A 226 -19.23 7.55 -13.02
CA ILE A 226 -19.20 8.60 -14.04
C ILE A 226 -20.62 8.87 -14.57
N LEU A 227 -21.41 7.84 -14.92
CA LEU A 227 -22.73 8.02 -15.54
C LEU A 227 -23.76 8.70 -14.63
N ASN A 228 -23.63 8.53 -13.31
CA ASN A 228 -24.57 9.08 -12.34
C ASN A 228 -23.97 10.27 -11.56
N CYS A 229 -22.90 10.90 -12.07
CA CYS A 229 -22.16 11.94 -11.34
C CYS A 229 -23.07 13.07 -10.84
N ASP A 230 -23.96 13.60 -11.70
CA ASP A 230 -24.88 14.68 -11.36
C ASP A 230 -25.86 14.28 -10.24
N THR A 231 -26.29 13.02 -10.26
CA THR A 231 -27.18 12.47 -9.25
C THR A 231 -26.47 12.37 -7.90
N TYR A 232 -25.23 11.87 -7.88
CA TYR A 232 -24.45 11.78 -6.65
C TYR A 232 -24.04 13.16 -6.12
N GLN A 233 -23.73 14.11 -7.00
CA GLN A 233 -23.50 15.51 -6.63
C GLN A 233 -24.73 16.11 -5.96
N ARG A 234 -25.93 15.87 -6.50
CA ARG A 234 -27.18 16.29 -5.87
C ARG A 234 -27.36 15.69 -4.48
N TYR A 235 -27.09 14.40 -4.29
CA TYR A 235 -27.16 13.77 -2.95
C TYR A 235 -26.16 14.36 -1.97
N MET A 236 -24.93 14.64 -2.42
CA MET A 236 -23.96 15.37 -1.62
C MET A 236 -24.54 16.73 -1.21
N SER A 237 -25.01 17.54 -2.15
CA SER A 237 -25.56 18.88 -1.87
C SER A 237 -26.77 18.87 -0.94
N GLU A 238 -27.68 17.91 -1.09
CA GLU A 238 -28.88 17.78 -0.26
C GLU A 238 -28.55 17.35 1.18
N ALA A 239 -27.60 16.45 1.37
CA ALA A 239 -27.17 15.99 2.70
C ALA A 239 -26.27 17.00 3.43
N LEU A 240 -25.60 17.88 2.68
CA LEU A 240 -24.59 18.80 3.17
C LEU A 240 -25.06 20.27 3.20
N ARG A 241 -26.37 20.53 3.31
CA ARG A 241 -26.97 21.89 3.31
C ARG A 241 -26.34 22.90 4.28
N ASN A 242 -25.70 22.43 5.35
CA ASN A 242 -25.02 23.27 6.36
C ASN A 242 -23.49 23.30 6.21
N TRP A 243 -22.93 22.64 5.19
CA TRP A 243 -21.50 22.56 4.95
C TRP A 243 -21.10 23.45 3.78
N ASP A 244 -19.98 24.16 3.96
CA ASP A 244 -19.42 25.04 2.96
C ASP A 244 -18.66 24.22 1.91
N PHE A 245 -19.33 23.90 0.80
CA PHE A 245 -18.76 23.15 -0.33
C PHE A 245 -17.51 23.81 -0.92
N SER A 246 -17.35 25.14 -0.78
CA SER A 246 -16.18 25.85 -1.29
C SER A 246 -14.88 25.47 -0.56
N ARG A 247 -14.99 24.79 0.60
CA ARG A 247 -13.84 24.35 1.41
C ARG A 247 -13.41 22.92 1.13
N LEU A 248 -14.13 22.18 0.28
CA LEU A 248 -13.79 20.79 -0.02
C LEU A 248 -12.67 20.74 -1.05
N ALA A 249 -11.66 19.91 -0.77
CA ALA A 249 -10.69 19.58 -1.79
C ALA A 249 -11.38 18.82 -2.91
N TYR A 250 -11.00 19.10 -4.16
CA TYR A 250 -11.59 18.44 -5.32
C TYR A 250 -11.46 16.89 -5.25
N MET A 251 -10.35 16.39 -4.69
CA MET A 251 -10.17 14.97 -4.40
C MET A 251 -11.20 14.41 -3.41
N ASP A 252 -11.59 15.15 -2.38
CA ASP A 252 -12.61 14.69 -1.43
C ASP A 252 -13.97 14.52 -2.13
N VAL A 253 -14.30 15.42 -3.06
CA VAL A 253 -15.53 15.33 -3.84
C VAL A 253 -15.54 14.08 -4.72
N ILE A 254 -14.45 13.78 -5.43
CA ILE A 254 -14.33 12.56 -6.24
C ILE A 254 -14.44 11.31 -5.36
N ILE A 255 -13.70 11.26 -4.25
CA ILE A 255 -13.71 10.13 -3.32
C ILE A 255 -15.11 9.88 -2.76
N MET A 256 -15.82 10.94 -2.35
CA MET A 256 -17.19 10.81 -1.87
C MET A 256 -18.15 10.38 -2.98
N GLN A 257 -17.99 10.89 -4.20
CA GLN A 257 -18.81 10.49 -5.35
C GLN A 257 -18.69 8.99 -5.63
N ILE A 258 -17.46 8.45 -5.63
CA ILE A 258 -17.22 7.02 -5.84
C ILE A 258 -17.79 6.21 -4.66
N ALA A 259 -17.64 6.69 -3.41
CA ALA A 259 -18.22 6.04 -2.24
C ALA A 259 -19.76 5.94 -2.33
N ILE A 260 -20.42 7.02 -2.76
CA ILE A 260 -21.88 7.02 -3.00
C ILE A 260 -22.24 6.03 -4.10
N ALA A 261 -21.47 6.00 -5.20
CA ALA A 261 -21.65 5.04 -6.27
C ALA A 261 -21.56 3.60 -5.74
N GLU A 262 -20.58 3.28 -4.89
CA GLU A 262 -20.44 1.96 -4.29
C GLU A 262 -21.63 1.63 -3.37
N VAL A 263 -21.99 2.56 -2.47
CA VAL A 263 -23.09 2.37 -1.53
C VAL A 263 -24.41 2.09 -2.25
N MET A 264 -24.69 2.80 -3.34
CA MET A 264 -25.95 2.68 -4.08
C MET A 264 -26.02 1.46 -5.00
N ASN A 265 -24.90 1.08 -5.64
CA ASN A 265 -24.92 0.07 -6.71
C ASN A 265 -24.53 -1.34 -6.25
N PHE A 266 -24.05 -1.47 -5.01
CA PHE A 266 -23.58 -2.74 -4.43
C PHE A 266 -24.26 -3.00 -3.08
N PRO A 267 -25.49 -3.55 -3.07
CA PRO A 267 -26.25 -3.79 -1.85
C PRO A 267 -25.57 -4.80 -0.90
N GLY A 268 -24.79 -5.73 -1.45
CA GLY A 268 -24.05 -6.74 -0.66
C GLY A 268 -22.85 -6.19 0.13
N ILE A 269 -22.48 -4.92 -0.03
CA ILE A 269 -21.38 -4.28 0.72
C ILE A 269 -21.96 -3.38 1.81
N PRO A 270 -21.70 -3.63 3.11
CA PRO A 270 -22.18 -2.77 4.19
C PRO A 270 -21.70 -1.32 4.02
N ALA A 271 -22.58 -0.35 4.30
CA ALA A 271 -22.25 1.07 4.13
C ALA A 271 -21.05 1.49 5.00
N THR A 272 -20.93 0.96 6.21
CA THR A 272 -19.80 1.22 7.12
C THR A 272 -18.46 0.73 6.55
N VAL A 273 -18.45 -0.42 5.87
CA VAL A 273 -17.24 -0.93 5.20
C VAL A 273 -16.86 0.03 4.08
N THR A 274 -17.80 0.39 3.20
CA THR A 274 -17.55 1.36 2.13
C THR A 274 -17.00 2.67 2.68
N ILE A 275 -17.63 3.26 3.72
CA ILE A 275 -17.15 4.50 4.34
C ILE A 275 -15.69 4.38 4.80
N ASN A 276 -15.35 3.32 5.54
CA ASN A 276 -13.99 3.13 6.06
C ASN A 276 -12.95 3.06 4.93
N GLU A 277 -13.25 2.33 3.85
CA GLU A 277 -12.34 2.17 2.71
C GLU A 277 -12.06 3.52 2.03
N TYR A 278 -13.10 4.32 1.77
CA TYR A 278 -12.93 5.64 1.14
C TYR A 278 -12.35 6.69 2.09
N VAL A 279 -12.46 6.51 3.41
CA VAL A 279 -11.76 7.35 4.39
C VAL A 279 -10.24 7.10 4.35
N GLU A 280 -9.80 5.86 4.20
CA GLU A 280 -8.37 5.57 4.01
C GLU A 280 -7.85 6.15 2.69
N LEU A 281 -8.64 6.06 1.61
CA LEU A 281 -8.29 6.70 0.34
C LEU A 281 -8.20 8.23 0.46
N ALA A 282 -9.09 8.86 1.23
CA ALA A 282 -9.03 10.30 1.48
C ALA A 282 -7.77 10.71 2.24
N LYS A 283 -7.29 9.90 3.18
CA LYS A 283 -6.02 10.14 3.88
C LYS A 283 -4.83 10.00 2.95
N ALA A 284 -4.89 9.08 1.99
CA ALA A 284 -3.79 8.82 1.06
C ALA A 284 -3.68 9.88 -0.05
N TYR A 285 -4.80 10.32 -0.61
CA TYR A 285 -4.81 11.11 -1.86
C TYR A 285 -5.25 12.58 -1.72
N SER A 286 -5.68 13.01 -0.54
CA SER A 286 -6.20 14.37 -0.33
C SER A 286 -5.42 15.09 0.77
N THR A 287 -6.07 15.99 1.52
CA THR A 287 -5.41 16.77 2.57
C THR A 287 -5.25 15.97 3.88
N PRO A 288 -4.32 16.36 4.78
CA PRO A 288 -4.17 15.69 6.09
C PRO A 288 -5.43 15.65 6.96
N ARG A 289 -6.40 16.55 6.72
CA ARG A 289 -7.67 16.59 7.47
C ARG A 289 -8.80 15.81 6.77
N SER A 290 -8.62 15.38 5.52
CA SER A 290 -9.69 14.83 4.69
C SER A 290 -10.34 13.59 5.27
N GLY A 291 -9.57 12.70 5.92
CA GLY A 291 -10.13 11.47 6.49
C GLY A 291 -11.28 11.72 7.48
N GLY A 292 -11.14 12.69 8.39
CA GLY A 292 -12.20 13.02 9.34
C GLY A 292 -13.41 13.68 8.69
N TYR A 293 -13.18 14.56 7.72
CA TYR A 293 -14.23 15.26 6.98
C TYR A 293 -15.05 14.31 6.10
N VAL A 294 -14.38 13.49 5.27
CA VAL A 294 -15.01 12.48 4.40
C VAL A 294 -15.83 11.49 5.23
N ASN A 295 -15.31 11.04 6.38
CA ASN A 295 -16.04 10.15 7.28
C ASN A 295 -17.38 10.75 7.74
N GLY A 296 -17.35 11.99 8.25
CA GLY A 296 -18.55 12.66 8.75
C GLY A 296 -19.58 12.98 7.66
N MET A 297 -19.11 13.35 6.47
CA MET A 297 -19.97 13.64 5.34
C MET A 297 -20.61 12.36 4.79
N LEU A 298 -19.84 11.29 4.57
CA LEU A 298 -20.38 10.03 4.08
C LEU A 298 -21.34 9.37 5.06
N ASP A 299 -21.11 9.45 6.38
CA ASP A 299 -22.09 8.99 7.38
C ASP A 299 -23.42 9.74 7.23
N SER A 300 -23.37 11.06 7.07
CA SER A 300 -24.56 11.91 6.92
C SER A 300 -25.29 11.61 5.61
N ILE A 301 -24.56 11.49 4.50
CA ILE A 301 -25.12 11.14 3.19
C ILE A 301 -25.78 9.76 3.23
N CYS A 302 -25.10 8.74 3.76
CA CYS A 302 -25.65 7.38 3.82
C CYS A 302 -26.95 7.33 4.64
N ARG A 303 -27.02 8.03 5.78
CA ARG A 303 -28.24 8.11 6.60
C ARG A 303 -29.39 8.79 5.87
N GLU A 304 -29.11 9.85 5.12
CA GLU A 304 -30.11 10.54 4.30
C GLU A 304 -30.61 9.65 3.15
N LEU A 305 -29.72 8.88 2.52
CA LEU A 305 -30.11 7.91 1.48
C LEU A 305 -31.01 6.81 2.06
N ILE A 306 -30.72 6.33 3.28
CA ILE A 306 -31.56 5.35 3.99
C ILE A 306 -32.91 5.95 4.39
N SER A 307 -32.94 7.15 4.97
CA SER A 307 -34.17 7.81 5.42
C SER A 307 -35.16 8.05 4.27
N ARG A 308 -34.62 8.30 3.07
CA ARG A 308 -35.37 8.48 1.83
C ARG A 308 -35.71 7.17 1.11
N ASN A 309 -35.37 6.02 1.69
CA ASN A 309 -35.54 4.69 1.09
C ASN A 309 -34.86 4.53 -0.28
N LEU A 310 -33.76 5.25 -0.54
CA LEU A 310 -32.98 5.14 -1.77
C LEU A 310 -32.00 3.96 -1.72
N ILE A 311 -31.61 3.53 -0.52
CA ILE A 311 -30.81 2.34 -0.27
C ILE A 311 -31.40 1.54 0.89
N GLN A 312 -31.26 0.21 0.84
CA GLN A 312 -31.65 -0.70 1.93
C GLN A 312 -30.39 -1.22 2.62
N LYS A 313 -29.86 -0.44 3.56
CA LYS A 313 -28.67 -0.79 4.34
C LYS A 313 -28.84 -0.36 5.79
N GLU A 314 -28.21 -1.09 6.70
CA GLU A 314 -28.17 -0.74 8.12
C GLU A 314 -26.94 0.13 8.43
N MET A 315 -27.12 1.07 9.35
CA MET A 315 -26.05 1.93 9.87
C MET A 315 -26.10 1.90 11.40
N PRO A 316 -24.94 1.82 12.09
CA PRO A 316 -24.90 1.85 13.54
C PRO A 316 -25.42 3.19 14.06
N GLU A 317 -25.90 3.21 15.31
CA GLU A 317 -26.25 4.46 15.98
C GLU A 317 -25.05 5.40 16.05
N ARG A 318 -25.29 6.71 15.91
CA ARG A 318 -24.23 7.69 16.14
C ARG A 318 -23.83 7.60 17.61
N LYS A 319 -22.57 7.26 17.87
CA LYS A 319 -21.99 7.47 19.19
C LYS A 319 -22.15 8.96 19.49
N GLN A 320 -22.92 9.30 20.52
CA GLN A 320 -22.94 10.66 21.03
C GLN A 320 -21.53 10.98 21.49
N HIS A 321 -20.75 11.67 20.65
CA HIS A 321 -19.61 12.40 21.15
C HIS A 321 -20.21 13.45 22.09
N GLN A 322 -20.03 13.25 23.39
CA GLN A 322 -20.24 14.30 24.37
C GLN A 322 -19.41 15.49 23.89
N HIS A 323 -20.08 16.45 23.26
CA HIS A 323 -19.54 17.79 23.15
C HIS A 323 -19.29 18.22 24.59
N ALA A 324 -18.02 18.28 24.98
CA ALA A 324 -17.62 19.00 26.18
C ALA A 324 -18.24 20.39 26.08
N GLN A 325 -19.28 20.62 26.89
CA GLN A 325 -19.85 21.92 27.15
C GLN A 325 -18.72 22.79 27.72
N HIS A 326 -18.06 23.57 26.85
CA HIS A 326 -17.50 24.83 27.30
C HIS A 326 -18.62 25.87 27.22
N GLY A 327 -19.48 25.82 28.23
CA GLY A 327 -20.50 26.82 28.52
C GLY A 327 -20.66 26.92 30.03
N GLU A 328 -20.30 28.11 30.55
CA GLU A 328 -20.82 28.68 31.80
C GLU A 328 -20.33 28.11 33.14
N HIS A 329 -19.28 28.74 33.68
CA HIS A 329 -19.25 29.03 35.11
C HIS A 329 -19.17 30.54 35.34
N ALA A 330 -20.34 31.16 35.45
CA ALA A 330 -20.49 32.42 36.17
C ALA A 330 -20.73 32.11 37.66
N GLY A 331 -19.86 32.66 38.52
CA GLY A 331 -20.19 33.08 39.88
C GLY A 331 -20.11 32.03 40.99
N LYS A 332 -19.03 32.07 41.78
CA LYS A 332 -19.09 31.97 43.25
C LYS A 332 -17.80 32.51 43.89
N GLN A 333 -17.96 33.68 44.52
CA GLN A 333 -17.35 34.17 45.76
C GLN A 333 -15.91 33.76 46.10
N ARG A 334 -15.03 34.77 46.14
CA ARG A 334 -13.73 34.72 46.81
C ARG A 334 -13.91 34.59 48.33
N PRO A 335 -13.17 33.71 49.02
CA PRO A 335 -12.81 33.92 50.41
C PRO A 335 -11.39 34.50 50.52
N ASP A 336 -11.27 35.52 51.36
CA ASP A 336 -10.00 35.96 51.95
C ASP A 336 -9.32 34.79 52.69
N ASN A 337 -8.01 34.59 52.46
CA ASN A 337 -7.03 34.52 53.55
C ASN A 337 -5.57 34.30 53.07
N GLN A 338 -4.74 35.29 53.42
CA GLN A 338 -3.45 35.17 54.13
C GLN A 338 -2.38 34.18 53.64
N HIS A 339 -1.26 34.73 53.16
CA HIS A 339 0.07 34.12 53.28
C HIS A 339 1.08 35.12 53.85
N PRO A 340 1.93 34.74 54.82
CA PRO A 340 2.96 35.61 55.39
C PRO A 340 4.25 35.55 54.56
N ALA A 341 4.81 36.71 54.20
CA ALA A 341 6.10 36.82 53.55
C ALA A 341 7.26 36.79 54.57
N GLY A 342 8.06 35.73 54.50
CA GLY A 342 9.36 35.61 55.18
C GLY A 342 10.47 36.37 54.46
N ARG A 343 11.47 36.78 55.24
CA ARG A 343 12.55 37.76 55.01
C ARG A 343 13.46 37.52 53.78
N ARG A 344 13.91 38.64 53.20
CA ARG A 344 15.02 38.79 52.23
C ARG A 344 16.40 38.55 52.87
N PRO A 345 17.42 38.18 52.08
CA PRO A 345 18.80 38.59 52.30
C PRO A 345 19.27 39.66 51.29
N ARG A 346 20.13 40.56 51.79
CA ARG A 346 20.83 41.63 51.06
C ARG A 346 22.05 41.07 50.31
N ILE A 347 22.35 41.60 49.13
CA ILE A 347 23.70 41.58 48.55
C ILE A 347 24.08 43.00 48.11
N HIS A 348 25.29 43.40 48.51
CA HIS A 348 25.93 44.71 48.34
C HIS A 348 26.34 45.00 46.89
N ARG A 349 26.27 46.29 46.52
CA ARG A 349 26.93 46.89 45.34
C ARG A 349 28.42 47.12 45.60
N ALA A 350 29.23 47.03 44.55
CA ALA A 350 30.41 47.88 44.32
C ALA A 350 30.60 48.13 42.80
N PRO A 351 31.29 49.22 42.38
CA PRO A 351 31.05 49.87 41.09
C PRO A 351 32.26 49.92 40.12
N GLY A 352 31.96 50.05 38.82
CA GLY A 352 32.58 51.07 37.96
C GLY A 352 33.71 50.68 36.98
N LYS A 353 33.70 51.43 35.87
CA LYS A 353 34.67 51.63 34.76
C LYS A 353 34.52 50.65 33.58
N GLY A 354 34.31 51.08 32.34
CA GLY A 354 34.56 52.38 31.71
C GLY A 354 35.73 52.23 30.75
N GLU A 355 35.40 52.28 29.45
CA GLU A 355 36.23 52.13 28.23
C GLU A 355 36.66 50.71 27.83
#